data_AF-X1P0F1-F1
#
_entry.id   AF-X1P0F1-F1
#
_cell.length_a   1.000
_cell.length_b   1.000
_cell.length_c   1.000
_cell.angle_alpha   90.00
_cell.angle_beta   90.00
_cell.angle_gamma   90.00
#
_symmetry.space_group_name_H-M   'P 1'
#
loop_
_entity.id
_entity.type
_entity.pdbx_description
1 polymer ?
#
loop_
_entity_poly.entity_id
_entity_poly.type
_entity_poly.pdbx_seq_one_letter_code
_entity_poly.pdbx_strand_id
1 'polypeptide(L)'
;FGPSLVNFNDVDSYAEKIIVLRQRIKGKNKQEQKNILDECKTIFAKEFLKSEDPKKIKKLLKNLKDYGDNAIRYFRLTRYIYIRGGGFYIDLEPRRSVEINALLDFDNAQSKTFGSKEEYLDYISDISKPKLPWETKEKLTEIAVKLLEDIKSYEKETVATPKDFLDYKKLDEDGLKRFIDDLRHYRRELQDKQNQQKSQ
;
A
#
# COMPACT_ATOMS: atom_id res chain seq x y z
N PHE A 1 15.64 4.53 -1.71
CA PHE A 1 14.93 4.74 -0.43
C PHE A 1 14.17 3.49 -0.01
N GLY A 2 13.04 3.10 -0.62
CA GLY A 2 12.28 1.92 -0.18
C GLY A 2 13.10 0.60 -0.09
N PRO A 3 13.65 0.09 -1.21
CA PRO A 3 14.37 -1.20 -1.20
C PRO A 3 15.69 -1.22 -0.41
N SER A 4 16.14 -0.06 0.07
CA SER A 4 17.36 0.10 0.87
C SER A 4 17.04 0.29 2.36
N LEU A 5 15.77 0.38 2.75
CA LEU A 5 15.33 0.48 4.13
C LEU A 5 15.37 -0.90 4.79
N VAL A 6 16.42 -1.16 5.57
CA VAL A 6 16.68 -2.48 6.17
C VAL A 6 16.44 -2.51 7.69
N ASN A 7 16.20 -1.35 8.30
CA ASN A 7 15.92 -1.21 9.73
C ASN A 7 14.65 -0.35 9.90
N PHE A 8 13.68 -0.86 10.65
CA PHE A 8 12.40 -0.17 10.86
C PHE A 8 12.56 1.17 11.61
N ASN A 9 13.60 1.30 12.45
CA ASN A 9 13.91 2.56 13.13
C ASN A 9 14.31 3.69 12.17
N ASP A 10 14.68 3.37 10.93
CA ASP A 10 15.12 4.36 9.95
C ASP A 10 13.95 4.94 9.12
N VAL A 11 12.71 4.45 9.29
CA VAL A 11 11.53 4.86 8.51
C VAL A 11 11.39 6.39 8.47
N ASP A 12 11.41 7.05 9.63
CA ASP A 12 11.25 8.49 9.74
C ASP A 12 12.41 9.24 9.08
N SER A 13 13.64 8.77 9.27
CA SER A 13 14.82 9.38 8.66
C SER A 13 14.77 9.31 7.12
N TYR A 14 14.23 8.22 6.57
CA TYR A 14 14.04 8.05 5.14
C TYR A 14 12.91 8.93 4.61
N ALA A 15 11.82 9.06 5.37
CA ALA A 15 10.73 9.96 5.05
C ALA A 15 11.22 11.42 4.98
N GLU A 16 12.02 11.85 5.96
CA GLU A 16 12.59 13.20 5.99
C GLU A 16 13.49 13.46 4.78
N LYS A 17 14.36 12.50 4.40
CA LYS A 17 15.18 12.61 3.18
C LYS A 17 14.32 12.83 1.92
N ILE A 18 13.16 12.18 1.83
CA ILE A 18 12.23 12.35 0.71
C ILE A 18 11.58 13.74 0.76
N ILE A 19 11.20 14.24 1.95
CA ILE A 19 10.62 15.58 2.13
C ILE A 19 11.63 16.65 1.70
N VAL A 20 12.86 16.59 2.20
CA VAL A 20 13.96 17.51 1.83
C VAL A 20 14.21 17.48 0.32
N LEU A 21 14.27 16.29 -0.28
CA LEU A 21 14.43 16.16 -1.74
C LEU A 21 13.29 16.84 -2.50
N ARG A 22 12.04 16.62 -2.08
CA ARG A 22 10.85 17.27 -2.68
C ARG A 22 10.89 18.79 -2.56
N GLN A 23 11.38 19.32 -1.45
CA GLN A 23 11.58 20.75 -1.27
C GLN A 23 12.66 21.29 -2.21
N ARG A 24 13.80 20.60 -2.36
CA ARG A 24 14.90 21.00 -3.27
C ARG A 24 14.47 21.10 -4.73
N ILE A 25 13.58 20.21 -5.19
CA ILE A 25 13.11 20.19 -6.58
C ILE A 25 11.92 21.12 -6.85
N LYS A 26 11.29 21.67 -5.80
CA LYS A 26 10.11 22.53 -5.92
C LYS A 26 10.46 23.81 -6.70
N GLY A 27 9.65 24.13 -7.70
CA GLY A 27 9.85 25.33 -8.55
C GLY A 27 11.01 25.25 -9.53
N LYS A 28 11.71 24.10 -9.63
CA LYS A 28 12.79 23.87 -10.59
C LYS A 28 12.27 23.39 -11.94
N ASN A 29 13.00 23.67 -13.01
CA ASN A 29 12.68 23.13 -14.34
C ASN A 29 13.08 21.65 -14.46
N LYS A 30 12.60 20.95 -15.49
CA LYS A 30 12.81 19.50 -15.66
C LYS A 30 14.29 19.08 -15.64
N GLN A 31 15.17 19.87 -16.23
CA GLN A 31 16.61 19.55 -16.29
C GLN A 31 17.27 19.71 -14.93
N GLU A 32 16.95 20.79 -14.21
CA GLU A 32 17.42 21.01 -12.85
C GLU A 32 16.94 19.91 -11.90
N GLN A 33 15.65 19.53 -11.98
CA GLN A 33 15.10 18.44 -11.17
C GLN A 33 15.86 17.13 -11.41
N LYS A 34 16.12 16.80 -12.68
CA LYS A 34 16.88 15.60 -13.05
C LYS A 34 18.29 15.62 -12.44
N ASN A 35 19.01 16.74 -12.56
CA ASN A 35 20.35 16.88 -11.99
C ASN A 35 20.35 16.68 -10.47
N ILE A 36 19.40 17.31 -9.75
CA ILE A 36 19.25 17.17 -8.29
C ILE A 36 18.93 15.72 -7.91
N LEU A 37 18.06 15.05 -8.66
CA LEU A 37 17.71 13.64 -8.41
C LEU A 37 18.90 12.72 -8.61
N ASP A 38 19.69 12.93 -9.66
CA ASP A 38 20.84 12.08 -9.98
C ASP A 38 22.00 12.32 -9.01
N GLU A 39 22.22 13.56 -8.57
CA GLU A 39 23.12 13.90 -7.47
C GLU A 39 22.70 13.18 -6.17
N CYS A 40 21.42 13.32 -5.78
CA CYS A 40 20.88 12.69 -4.57
C CYS A 40 21.05 11.16 -4.58
N LYS A 41 20.74 10.50 -5.70
CA LYS A 41 20.96 9.05 -5.85
C LYS A 41 22.43 8.67 -5.67
N THR A 42 23.33 9.46 -6.24
CA THR A 42 24.77 9.20 -6.19
C THR A 42 25.31 9.36 -4.77
N ILE A 43 24.95 10.45 -4.08
CA ILE A 43 25.32 10.69 -2.68
C ILE A 43 24.78 9.57 -1.80
N PHE A 44 23.49 9.25 -1.93
CA PHE A 44 22.86 8.17 -1.18
C PHE A 44 23.58 6.82 -1.37
N ALA A 45 23.93 6.47 -2.62
CA ALA A 45 24.60 5.21 -2.91
C ALA A 45 26.02 5.13 -2.33
N LYS A 46 26.77 6.25 -2.37
CA LYS A 46 28.10 6.34 -1.76
C LYS A 46 28.05 6.12 -0.25
N GLU A 47 27.12 6.81 0.41
CA GLU A 47 26.89 6.68 1.86
C GLU A 47 26.45 5.26 2.23
N PHE A 48 25.48 4.70 1.50
CA PHE A 48 24.94 3.37 1.76
C PHE A 48 25.99 2.26 1.60
N LEU A 49 26.82 2.33 0.56
CA LEU A 49 27.87 1.34 0.31
C LEU A 49 29.17 1.61 1.08
N LYS A 50 29.31 2.81 1.67
CA LYS A 50 30.59 3.34 2.19
C LYS A 50 31.72 3.21 1.15
N SER A 51 31.42 3.59 -0.10
CA SER A 51 32.29 3.34 -1.26
C SER A 51 32.13 4.39 -2.34
N GLU A 52 33.26 4.82 -2.91
CA GLU A 52 33.34 5.74 -4.06
C GLU A 52 33.41 5.03 -5.42
N ASP A 53 33.53 3.69 -5.46
CA ASP A 53 33.61 2.91 -6.71
C ASP A 53 32.39 3.14 -7.63
N PRO A 54 32.56 3.75 -8.80
CA PRO A 54 31.47 4.05 -9.72
C PRO A 54 30.73 2.80 -10.23
N LYS A 55 31.42 1.67 -10.38
CA LYS A 55 30.80 0.42 -10.84
C LYS A 55 29.85 -0.13 -9.79
N LYS A 56 30.24 -0.10 -8.51
CA LYS A 56 29.40 -0.53 -7.39
C LYS A 56 28.19 0.37 -7.21
N ILE A 57 28.38 1.69 -7.29
CA ILE A 57 27.30 2.68 -7.21
C ILE A 57 26.27 2.44 -8.31
N LYS A 58 26.71 2.35 -9.57
CA LYS A 58 25.83 2.10 -10.72
C LYS A 58 25.07 0.77 -10.58
N LYS A 59 25.76 -0.29 -10.13
CA LYS A 59 25.14 -1.60 -9.90
C LYS A 59 24.07 -1.53 -8.81
N LEU A 60 24.34 -0.88 -7.68
CA LEU A 60 23.35 -0.70 -6.61
C LEU A 60 22.13 0.06 -7.13
N LEU A 61 22.31 1.21 -7.78
CA LEU A 61 21.20 2.03 -8.27
C LEU A 61 20.32 1.26 -9.27
N LYS A 62 20.93 0.44 -10.14
CA LYS A 62 20.20 -0.47 -11.03
C LYS A 62 19.38 -1.48 -10.23
N ASN A 63 20.01 -2.18 -9.29
CA ASN A 63 19.35 -3.18 -8.47
C ASN A 63 18.19 -2.59 -7.66
N LEU A 64 18.38 -1.42 -7.04
CA LEU A 64 17.32 -0.75 -6.27
C LEU A 64 16.12 -0.40 -7.14
N LYS A 65 16.34 -0.04 -8.41
CA LYS A 65 15.25 0.17 -9.37
C LYS A 65 14.51 -1.14 -9.65
N ASP A 66 15.24 -2.19 -9.99
CA ASP A 66 14.66 -3.50 -10.35
C ASP A 66 13.87 -4.11 -9.17
N TYR A 67 14.42 -4.06 -7.95
CA TYR A 67 13.72 -4.49 -6.74
C TYR A 67 12.52 -3.60 -6.40
N GLY A 68 12.63 -2.28 -6.61
CA GLY A 68 11.54 -1.34 -6.42
C GLY A 68 10.35 -1.66 -7.33
N ASP A 69 10.60 -1.86 -8.62
CA ASP A 69 9.57 -2.21 -9.60
C ASP A 69 8.89 -3.54 -9.24
N ASN A 70 9.65 -4.54 -8.78
CA ASN A 70 9.10 -5.81 -8.32
C ASN A 70 8.25 -5.64 -7.07
N ALA A 71 8.73 -4.91 -6.06
CA ALA A 71 7.97 -4.65 -4.83
C ALA A 71 6.62 -4.01 -5.14
N ILE A 72 6.58 -2.98 -5.99
CA ILE A 72 5.35 -2.28 -6.40
C ILE A 72 4.34 -3.27 -7.02
N ARG A 73 4.80 -4.20 -7.87
CA ARG A 73 3.93 -5.20 -8.48
C ARG A 73 3.28 -6.11 -7.44
N TYR A 74 4.04 -6.60 -6.47
CA TYR A 74 3.50 -7.45 -5.40
C TYR A 74 2.58 -6.68 -4.45
N PHE A 75 2.97 -5.47 -4.03
CA PHE A 75 2.12 -4.63 -3.17
C PHE A 75 0.79 -4.28 -3.86
N ARG A 76 0.77 -4.09 -5.18
CA ARG A 76 -0.47 -3.83 -5.92
C ARG A 76 -1.47 -4.99 -5.81
N LEU A 77 -1.01 -6.24 -5.71
CA LEU A 77 -1.89 -7.40 -5.55
C LEU A 77 -2.66 -7.37 -4.22
N THR A 78 -2.07 -6.78 -3.17
CA THR A 78 -2.70 -6.61 -1.85
C THR A 78 -3.87 -5.63 -1.86
N ARG A 79 -3.90 -4.73 -2.86
CA ARG A 79 -4.88 -3.63 -2.98
C ARG A 79 -4.82 -2.59 -1.85
N TYR A 80 -3.75 -2.57 -1.03
CA TYR A 80 -3.52 -1.51 -0.03
C TYR A 80 -2.86 -0.26 -0.60
N ILE A 81 -2.33 -0.35 -1.81
CA ILE A 81 -1.81 0.80 -2.56
C ILE A 81 -2.57 0.95 -3.87
N TYR A 82 -2.71 2.19 -4.33
CA TYR A 82 -3.14 2.50 -5.67
C TYR A 82 -2.07 3.31 -6.40
N ILE A 83 -2.02 3.11 -7.72
CA ILE A 83 -1.00 3.72 -8.58
C ILE A 83 -1.69 4.69 -9.52
N ARG A 84 -1.22 5.94 -9.58
CA ARG A 84 -1.77 6.98 -10.48
C ARG A 84 -0.71 7.71 -11.29
N GLY A 85 -1.18 8.57 -12.18
CA GLY A 85 -0.33 9.42 -13.02
C GLY A 85 0.52 8.63 -14.01
N GLY A 86 0.06 7.47 -14.49
CA GLY A 86 0.81 6.63 -15.43
C GLY A 86 1.90 5.77 -14.80
N GLY A 87 1.83 5.49 -13.49
CA GLY A 87 2.83 4.67 -12.78
C GLY A 87 3.79 5.45 -11.90
N PHE A 88 3.71 6.78 -11.90
CA PHE A 88 4.68 7.65 -11.23
C PHE A 88 4.40 7.85 -9.74
N TYR A 89 3.14 7.71 -9.31
CA TYR A 89 2.75 7.94 -7.92
C TYR A 89 2.14 6.67 -7.33
N ILE A 90 2.58 6.35 -6.12
CA ILE A 90 2.06 5.28 -5.29
C ILE A 90 1.46 5.96 -4.07
N ASP A 91 0.18 5.73 -3.84
CA ASP A 91 -0.56 6.26 -2.71
C ASP A 91 -1.23 5.10 -1.95
N LEU A 92 -1.58 5.32 -0.68
CA LEU A 92 -2.38 4.38 0.10
C LEU A 92 -3.81 4.34 -0.45
N GLU A 93 -4.43 3.15 -0.53
CA GLU A 93 -5.81 2.98 -1.02
C GLU A 93 -6.81 3.54 0.02
N PRO A 94 -7.48 4.68 -0.26
CA PRO A 94 -8.35 5.32 0.73
C PRO A 94 -9.52 4.43 1.16
N ARG A 95 -9.95 3.54 0.25
CA ARG A 95 -11.05 2.58 0.49
C ARG A 95 -10.65 1.41 1.39
N ARG A 96 -9.36 1.29 1.68
CA ARG A 96 -8.78 0.33 2.63
C ARG A 96 -8.29 1.03 3.89
N SER A 97 -8.73 2.27 4.14
CA SER A 97 -8.23 3.09 5.24
C SER A 97 -8.44 2.44 6.61
N VAL A 98 -9.52 1.69 6.82
CA VAL A 98 -9.75 1.01 8.10
C VAL A 98 -8.68 -0.04 8.34
N GLU A 99 -8.42 -0.89 7.34
CA GLU A 99 -7.41 -1.93 7.39
C GLU A 99 -6.00 -1.34 7.50
N ILE A 100 -5.69 -0.33 6.68
CA ILE A 100 -4.37 0.31 6.65
C ILE A 100 -4.07 0.99 7.97
N ASN A 101 -5.02 1.77 8.52
CA ASN A 101 -4.80 2.44 9.80
C ASN A 101 -4.65 1.42 10.93
N ALA A 102 -5.51 0.38 10.96
CA ALA A 102 -5.36 -0.70 11.94
C ALA A 102 -4.00 -1.40 11.84
N LEU A 103 -3.46 -1.57 10.62
CA LEU A 103 -2.13 -2.14 10.43
C LEU A 103 -1.02 -1.22 10.93
N LEU A 104 -1.07 0.07 10.58
CA LEU A 104 -0.07 1.06 10.97
C LEU A 104 -0.07 1.33 12.48
N ASP A 105 -1.22 1.22 13.14
CA ASP A 105 -1.35 1.35 14.59
C ASP A 105 -0.81 0.13 15.35
N PHE A 106 -0.85 -1.05 14.72
CA PHE A 106 -0.48 -2.33 15.33
C PHE A 106 0.97 -2.75 15.03
N ASP A 107 1.46 -2.47 13.83
CA ASP A 107 2.73 -2.97 13.30
C ASP A 107 3.70 -1.81 13.03
N ASN A 108 4.84 -1.82 13.73
CA ASN A 108 5.93 -0.86 13.54
C ASN A 108 7.01 -1.35 12.54
N ALA A 109 6.74 -2.42 11.79
CA ALA A 109 7.62 -3.09 10.85
C ALA A 109 8.86 -3.78 11.48
N GLN A 110 8.90 -3.95 12.80
CA GLN A 110 9.97 -4.68 13.47
C GLN A 110 9.92 -6.17 13.10
N SER A 111 11.08 -6.79 12.88
CA SER A 111 11.14 -8.22 12.59
C SER A 111 10.77 -9.05 13.83
N LYS A 112 9.93 -10.06 13.64
CA LYS A 112 9.67 -11.07 14.65
C LYS A 112 10.89 -11.99 14.83
N THR A 113 11.23 -12.27 16.08
CA THR A 113 12.29 -13.22 16.45
C THR A 113 11.69 -14.59 16.72
N PHE A 114 12.34 -15.65 16.24
CA PHE A 114 11.97 -17.04 16.47
C PHE A 114 13.12 -17.73 17.19
N GLY A 115 12.81 -18.56 18.18
CA GLY A 115 13.79 -19.30 18.98
C GLY A 115 14.40 -20.49 18.23
N SER A 116 13.72 -20.99 17.20
CA SER A 116 14.21 -22.07 16.34
C SER A 116 13.73 -21.97 14.89
N LYS A 117 14.34 -22.79 14.03
CA LYS A 117 13.90 -22.93 12.63
C LYS A 117 12.49 -23.52 12.56
N GLU A 118 12.18 -24.47 13.42
CA GLU A 118 10.90 -25.15 13.49
C GLU A 118 9.79 -24.14 13.84
N GLU A 119 10.03 -23.28 14.84
CA GLU A 119 9.08 -22.22 15.20
C GLU A 119 8.81 -21.25 14.04
N TYR A 120 9.85 -20.88 13.28
CA TYR A 120 9.70 -20.06 12.09
C TYR A 120 8.88 -20.78 11.00
N LEU A 121 9.15 -22.07 10.74
CA LEU A 121 8.43 -22.85 9.74
C LEU A 121 6.97 -23.05 10.11
N ASP A 122 6.69 -23.35 11.37
CA ASP A 122 5.33 -23.47 11.91
C ASP A 122 4.57 -22.14 11.78
N TYR A 123 5.27 -21.01 11.96
CA TYR A 123 4.67 -19.69 11.78
C TYR A 123 4.37 -19.35 10.32
N ILE A 124 5.34 -19.51 9.40
CA ILE A 124 5.20 -19.06 8.01
C ILE A 124 4.30 -19.98 7.17
N SER A 125 4.13 -21.24 7.57
CA SER A 125 3.25 -22.21 6.90
C SER A 125 1.79 -22.12 7.35
N ASP A 126 1.50 -21.43 8.45
CA ASP A 126 0.16 -21.26 8.99
C ASP A 126 -0.57 -20.11 8.28
N ILE A 127 -1.52 -20.47 7.41
CA ILE A 127 -2.32 -19.51 6.63
C ILE A 127 -3.21 -18.60 7.49
N SER A 128 -3.46 -18.97 8.75
CA SER A 128 -4.23 -18.16 9.69
C SER A 128 -3.40 -17.08 10.37
N LYS A 129 -2.08 -17.07 10.13
CA LYS A 129 -1.14 -16.11 10.70
C LYS A 129 -0.59 -15.13 9.65
N PRO A 130 -0.28 -13.89 10.05
CA PRO A 130 -0.67 -13.28 11.33
C PRO A 130 -2.18 -13.04 11.39
N LYS A 131 -2.78 -13.06 12.58
CA LYS A 131 -4.12 -12.52 12.77
C LYS A 131 -4.06 -11.02 12.55
N LEU A 132 -4.85 -10.52 11.61
CA LEU A 132 -4.76 -9.12 11.19
C LEU A 132 -5.53 -8.23 12.17
N PRO A 133 -5.05 -7.01 12.47
CA PRO A 133 -5.60 -6.17 13.55
C PRO A 133 -7.02 -5.67 13.27
N TRP A 134 -7.51 -5.76 12.03
CA TRP A 134 -8.89 -5.44 11.67
C TRP A 134 -9.82 -6.67 11.64
N GLU A 135 -9.35 -7.87 11.95
CA GLU A 135 -10.18 -9.08 12.04
C GLU A 135 -10.90 -9.17 13.39
N THR A 136 -11.48 -8.05 13.81
CA THR A 136 -12.39 -7.96 14.94
C THR A 136 -13.78 -7.60 14.43
N LYS A 137 -14.82 -8.03 15.15
CA LYS A 137 -16.20 -7.73 14.76
C LYS A 137 -16.44 -6.22 14.57
N GLU A 138 -15.86 -5.39 15.44
CA GLU A 138 -15.98 -3.94 15.38
C GLU A 138 -15.38 -3.38 14.08
N LYS A 139 -14.15 -3.78 13.74
CA LYS A 139 -13.45 -3.26 12.55
C LYS A 139 -14.04 -3.80 11.26
N LEU A 140 -14.45 -5.06 11.22
CA LEU A 140 -15.15 -5.64 10.08
C LEU A 140 -16.50 -4.92 9.85
N THR A 141 -17.22 -4.59 10.92
CA THR A 141 -18.46 -3.79 10.82
C THR A 141 -18.18 -2.40 10.28
N GLU A 142 -17.12 -1.72 10.76
CA GLU A 142 -16.70 -0.41 10.25
C GLU A 142 -16.42 -0.44 8.73
N ILE A 143 -15.71 -1.48 8.26
CA ILE A 143 -15.42 -1.69 6.83
C ILE A 143 -16.72 -1.88 6.04
N ALA A 144 -17.62 -2.74 6.51
CA ALA A 144 -18.89 -3.01 5.85
C ALA A 144 -19.76 -1.74 5.71
N VAL A 145 -19.84 -0.92 6.77
CA VAL A 145 -20.59 0.34 6.75
C VAL A 145 -20.02 1.31 5.72
N LYS A 146 -18.71 1.54 5.70
CA LYS A 146 -18.07 2.43 4.71
C LYS A 146 -18.28 1.94 3.28
N LEU A 147 -18.21 0.62 3.04
CA LEU A 147 -18.47 0.06 1.72
C LEU A 147 -19.93 0.25 1.29
N LEU A 148 -20.89 0.11 2.19
CA LEU A 148 -22.30 0.36 1.90
C LEU A 148 -22.56 1.84 1.58
N GLU A 149 -21.93 2.77 2.28
CA GLU A 149 -21.99 4.21 1.98
C GLU A 149 -21.42 4.51 0.58
N ASP A 150 -20.25 3.96 0.27
CA ASP A 150 -19.64 4.05 -1.06
C ASP A 150 -20.57 3.50 -2.15
N ILE A 151 -21.13 2.30 -1.95
CA ILE A 151 -22.04 1.65 -2.90
C ILE A 151 -23.26 2.51 -3.16
N LYS A 152 -23.90 3.06 -2.12
CA LYS A 152 -25.05 3.96 -2.27
C LYS A 152 -24.71 5.20 -3.10
N SER A 153 -23.51 5.76 -2.92
CA SER A 153 -23.04 6.87 -3.74
C SER A 153 -22.93 6.45 -5.22
N TYR A 154 -22.34 5.29 -5.49
CA TYR A 154 -22.21 4.78 -6.85
C TYR A 154 -23.56 4.42 -7.49
N GLU A 155 -24.48 3.81 -6.76
CA GLU A 155 -25.83 3.49 -7.25
C GLU A 155 -26.57 4.77 -7.66
N LYS A 156 -26.47 5.83 -6.85
CA LYS A 156 -27.05 7.14 -7.18
C LYS A 156 -26.42 7.77 -8.42
N GLU A 157 -25.10 7.72 -8.54
CA GLU A 157 -24.37 8.29 -9.68
C GLU A 157 -24.61 7.53 -10.99
N THR A 158 -24.76 6.20 -10.91
CA THR A 158 -24.97 5.33 -12.08
C THR A 158 -26.44 5.07 -12.41
N VAL A 159 -27.37 5.57 -11.57
CA VAL A 159 -28.82 5.30 -11.64
C VAL A 159 -29.10 3.79 -11.62
N ALA A 160 -28.32 3.04 -10.85
CA ALA A 160 -28.53 1.61 -10.67
C ALA A 160 -29.66 1.34 -9.66
N THR A 161 -30.39 0.24 -9.85
CA THR A 161 -31.36 -0.22 -8.86
C THR A 161 -30.62 -0.59 -7.56
N PRO A 162 -30.99 0.00 -6.42
CA PRO A 162 -30.36 -0.32 -5.14
C PRO A 162 -30.45 -1.81 -4.83
N LYS A 163 -29.32 -2.41 -4.46
CA LYS A 163 -29.29 -3.81 -4.06
C LYS A 163 -29.63 -3.94 -2.57
N ASP A 164 -30.54 -4.86 -2.26
CA ASP A 164 -30.80 -5.25 -0.88
C ASP A 164 -29.68 -6.14 -0.36
N PHE A 165 -29.14 -5.77 0.81
CA PHE A 165 -28.07 -6.50 1.48
C PHE A 165 -28.60 -7.15 2.77
N LEU A 166 -27.97 -8.27 3.15
CA LEU A 166 -28.22 -8.94 4.43
C LEU A 166 -27.99 -7.99 5.61
N ASP A 167 -28.70 -8.22 6.71
CA ASP A 167 -28.49 -7.51 7.97
C ASP A 167 -27.15 -7.91 8.60
N TYR A 168 -26.11 -7.13 8.29
CA TYR A 168 -24.74 -7.38 8.74
C TYR A 168 -24.59 -7.39 10.27
N LYS A 169 -25.52 -6.79 11.02
CA LYS A 169 -25.46 -6.75 12.50
C LYS A 169 -25.57 -8.13 13.14
N LYS A 170 -26.19 -9.08 12.43
CA LYS A 170 -26.40 -10.45 12.89
C LYS A 170 -25.27 -11.40 12.50
N LEU A 171 -24.32 -10.93 11.69
CA LEU A 171 -23.20 -11.75 11.22
C LEU A 171 -22.11 -11.88 12.30
N ASP A 172 -21.46 -13.04 12.30
CA ASP A 172 -20.19 -13.26 12.98
C ASP A 172 -19.02 -12.74 12.12
N GLU A 173 -17.79 -12.92 12.60
CA GLU A 173 -16.60 -12.38 11.93
C GLU A 173 -16.39 -12.99 10.54
N ASP A 174 -16.59 -14.30 10.40
CA ASP A 174 -16.46 -15.00 9.11
C ASP A 174 -17.58 -14.60 8.15
N GLY A 175 -18.82 -14.45 8.65
CA GLY A 175 -19.94 -13.91 7.89
C GLY A 175 -19.68 -12.48 7.42
N LEU A 176 -19.12 -11.63 8.28
CA LEU A 176 -18.73 -10.26 7.92
C LEU A 176 -17.62 -10.24 6.86
N LYS A 177 -16.61 -11.11 6.94
CA LYS A 177 -15.55 -11.20 5.92
C LYS A 177 -16.12 -11.53 4.54
N ARG A 178 -16.99 -12.55 4.46
CA ARG A 178 -17.67 -12.93 3.20
C ARG A 178 -18.52 -11.78 2.68
N PHE A 179 -19.29 -11.15 3.56
CA PHE A 179 -20.13 -10.01 3.22
C PHE A 179 -19.33 -8.82 2.66
N ILE A 180 -18.20 -8.48 3.29
CA ILE A 180 -17.29 -7.42 2.82
C ILE A 180 -16.76 -7.73 1.40
N ASP A 181 -16.42 -8.97 1.11
CA ASP A 181 -15.93 -9.36 -0.21
C ASP A 181 -17.02 -9.25 -1.28
N ASP A 182 -18.27 -9.62 -0.97
CA ASP A 182 -19.42 -9.41 -1.85
C ASP A 182 -19.66 -7.91 -2.11
N LEU A 183 -19.60 -7.08 -1.08
CA LEU A 183 -19.71 -5.62 -1.21
C LEU A 183 -18.61 -5.06 -2.12
N ARG A 184 -17.35 -5.49 -1.93
CA ARG A 184 -16.23 -5.05 -2.77
C ARG A 184 -16.40 -5.46 -4.23
N HIS A 185 -16.93 -6.66 -4.48
CA HIS A 185 -17.21 -7.12 -5.84
C HIS A 185 -18.27 -6.24 -6.49
N TYR A 186 -19.43 -6.08 -5.85
CA TYR A 186 -20.52 -5.27 -6.37
C TYR A 186 -20.13 -3.80 -6.59
N ARG A 187 -19.42 -3.20 -5.63
CA ARG A 187 -18.88 -1.85 -5.77
C ARG A 187 -18.00 -1.72 -7.02
N ARG A 188 -17.16 -2.72 -7.30
CA ARG A 188 -16.30 -2.70 -8.50
C ARG A 188 -17.13 -2.69 -9.78
N GLU A 189 -18.18 -3.51 -9.85
CA GLU A 189 -19.09 -3.51 -11.00
C GLU A 189 -19.73 -2.13 -11.22
N LEU A 190 -20.17 -1.46 -10.15
CA LEU A 190 -20.73 -0.11 -10.24
C LEU A 190 -19.67 0.91 -10.69
N GLN A 191 -18.45 0.82 -10.17
CA GLN A 191 -17.35 1.68 -10.57
C GLN A 191 -17.01 1.52 -12.06
N ASP A 192 -17.01 0.28 -12.58
CA ASP A 192 -16.74 0.00 -13.98
C ASP A 192 -17.85 0.58 -14.88
N LYS A 193 -19.12 0.47 -14.48
CA LYS A 193 -20.25 1.14 -15.16
C LYS A 193 -20.08 2.66 -15.18
N GLN A 194 -19.70 3.26 -14.05
CA GLN A 194 -19.46 4.70 -13.96
C GLN A 194 -18.34 5.14 -14.91
N ASN A 195 -17.25 4.39 -14.97
CA ASN A 195 -16.12 4.68 -15.86
C ASN A 195 -16.54 4.60 -17.34
N GLN A 196 -17.38 3.63 -17.70
CA GLN A 196 -17.95 3.53 -19.05
C GLN A 196 -18.82 4.75 -19.39
N GLN A 197 -19.72 5.16 -18.48
CA GLN A 197 -20.56 6.36 -18.66
C GLN A 197 -19.74 7.64 -18.83
N LYS A 198 -18.62 7.79 -18.09
CA LYS A 198 -17.73 8.97 -18.17
C LYS A 198 -16.84 8.99 -19.42
N SER A 199 -16.70 7.86 -20.11
CA SER A 199 -15.86 7.73 -21.30
C SER A 199 -16.65 7.87 -22.61
N GLN A 200 -17.97 8.03 -22.52
CA GLN A 200 -18.89 8.35 -23.64
C GLN A 200 -19.13 9.86 -23.68
#